data_AF-A0A074X0C5-F1
#
_entry.id   AF-A0A074X0C5-F1
#
_cell.length_a   1.000
_cell.length_b   1.000
_cell.length_c   1.000
_cell.angle_alpha   90.00
_cell.angle_beta   90.00
_cell.angle_gamma   90.00
#
_symmetry.space_group_name_H-M   'P 1'
#
loop_
_entity.id
_entity.type
_entity.pdbx_description
1 polymer ?
#
loop_
_entity_poly.entity_id
_entity_poly.type
_entity_poly.pdbx_seq_one_letter_code
_entity_poly.pdbx_strand_id
1 'polypeptide(L)'
;MFCTSLRRRSSFASIAPLLVAPSGLAVKGTSSFLARSSTSHDIALPLVEIPRTNNGPKSNRALRLLLLSPNNMSEERLPATIARIQNFIALTGGLDVAIILSLSTSKPFSSANALLNAPDNGMDGLRSYASLQAQFLTRPELAWVPILPLAKLDGIVELIKTHAQSISRPKPRPSSAVRPLDMLAHCSPDLPLPPLAVNLASDVFPSLSHVARAALARRANSSLHDSGGITSSDESLQSDLSGFCVLAEQLDSGVVENMVDFWAEDWAIE
;
A
#
# COMPACT_ATOMS: atom_id res chain seq x y z
N MET A 1 24.38 -7.47 -5.99
CA MET A 1 25.56 -6.60 -6.19
C MET A 1 25.45 -5.41 -5.23
N PHE A 2 26.54 -4.86 -4.70
CA PHE A 2 26.49 -3.62 -3.90
C PHE A 2 27.49 -2.60 -4.48
N CYS A 3 27.13 -1.32 -4.41
CA CYS A 3 27.92 -0.25 -5.03
C CYS A 3 29.21 0.03 -4.23
N THR A 4 30.30 0.33 -4.91
CA THR A 4 31.60 0.65 -4.28
C THR A 4 31.53 1.93 -3.45
N SER A 5 30.59 2.84 -3.74
CA SER A 5 30.31 4.05 -2.96
C SER A 5 29.89 3.74 -1.52
N LEU A 6 29.26 2.59 -1.29
CA LEU A 6 28.81 2.16 0.04
C LEU A 6 29.99 1.94 0.99
N ARG A 7 31.13 1.45 0.48
CA ARG A 7 32.37 1.28 1.28
C ARG A 7 32.96 2.61 1.75
N ARG A 8 32.67 3.70 1.03
CA ARG A 8 33.16 5.05 1.38
C ARG A 8 32.27 5.78 2.39
N ARG A 9 31.06 5.28 2.65
CA ARG A 9 30.11 5.88 3.60
C ARG A 9 30.40 5.34 4.99
N SER A 10 30.97 6.17 5.85
CA SER A 10 31.31 5.81 7.24
C SER A 10 30.13 5.20 8.01
N SER A 11 28.90 5.70 7.80
CA SER A 11 27.67 5.19 8.43
C SER A 11 27.35 3.72 8.13
N PHE A 12 27.89 3.16 7.04
CA PHE A 12 27.61 1.80 6.57
C PHE A 12 28.90 1.00 6.30
N ALA A 13 30.05 1.49 6.74
CA ALA A 13 31.32 0.80 6.50
C ALA A 13 31.36 -0.59 7.17
N SER A 14 30.76 -0.71 8.36
CA SER A 14 30.72 -1.94 9.16
C SER A 14 29.83 -3.04 8.58
N ILE A 15 28.88 -2.72 7.69
CA ILE A 15 27.97 -3.72 7.11
C ILE A 15 28.55 -4.39 5.86
N ALA A 16 29.57 -3.81 5.23
CA ALA A 16 30.12 -4.36 3.99
C ALA A 16 30.63 -5.82 4.16
N PRO A 17 31.34 -6.19 5.25
CA PRO A 17 31.71 -7.59 5.50
C PRO A 17 30.50 -8.50 5.68
N LEU A 18 29.44 -8.03 6.38
CA LEU A 18 28.21 -8.79 6.64
C LEU A 18 27.43 -9.09 5.35
N LEU A 19 27.39 -8.15 4.41
CA LEU A 19 26.71 -8.32 3.13
C LEU A 19 27.43 -9.33 2.21
N VAL A 20 28.75 -9.39 2.27
CA VAL A 20 29.59 -10.28 1.43
C VAL A 20 29.66 -11.69 1.99
N ALA A 21 29.58 -11.86 3.31
CA ALA A 21 29.68 -13.15 3.96
C ALA A 21 28.69 -14.18 3.36
N PRO A 22 29.10 -15.45 3.16
CA PRO A 22 28.21 -16.51 2.67
C PRO A 22 26.97 -16.74 3.56
N SER A 23 27.12 -16.56 4.88
CA SER A 23 26.03 -16.62 5.87
C SER A 23 25.08 -15.40 5.78
N GLY A 24 25.52 -14.32 5.16
CA GLY A 24 24.79 -13.08 4.98
C GLY A 24 23.86 -13.12 3.77
N LEU A 25 24.10 -12.21 2.83
CA LEU A 25 23.37 -12.11 1.55
C LEU A 25 24.19 -12.64 0.36
N ALA A 26 25.43 -13.09 0.60
CA ALA A 26 26.38 -13.56 -0.43
C ALA A 26 26.49 -12.58 -1.62
N VAL A 27 26.41 -11.27 -1.35
CA VAL A 27 26.39 -10.26 -2.40
C VAL A 27 27.78 -10.15 -3.01
N LYS A 28 27.96 -10.60 -4.26
CA LYS A 28 29.20 -10.38 -5.00
C LYS A 28 29.45 -8.87 -5.15
N GLY A 29 30.58 -8.40 -4.64
CA GLY A 29 31.09 -7.06 -4.91
C GLY A 29 31.56 -6.98 -6.37
N THR A 30 31.19 -5.93 -7.09
CA THR A 30 31.63 -5.72 -8.46
C THR A 30 32.97 -4.97 -8.46
N SER A 31 34.06 -5.67 -8.77
CA SER A 31 35.37 -5.07 -9.04
C SER A 31 35.52 -4.56 -10.49
N SER A 32 34.46 -4.67 -11.29
CA SER A 32 34.48 -4.29 -12.71
C SER A 32 34.25 -2.80 -12.92
N PHE A 33 35.02 -2.25 -13.85
CA PHE A 33 35.00 -0.90 -14.43
C PHE A 33 33.59 -0.35 -14.78
N LEU A 34 32.58 -1.21 -14.84
CA LEU A 34 31.15 -0.87 -15.00
C LEU A 34 30.48 -0.30 -13.74
N ALA A 35 31.10 -0.39 -12.56
CA ALA A 35 30.63 0.25 -11.32
C ALA A 35 30.74 1.78 -11.33
N ARG A 36 31.34 2.39 -12.38
CA ARG A 36 31.34 3.84 -12.58
C ARG A 36 29.95 4.43 -12.88
N SER A 37 28.92 3.60 -13.13
CA SER A 37 27.60 4.07 -13.60
C SER A 37 26.39 3.73 -12.69
N SER A 38 26.50 2.93 -11.63
CA SER A 38 25.35 2.67 -10.74
C SER A 38 25.27 3.67 -9.58
N THR A 39 25.08 4.95 -9.90
CA THR A 39 24.75 6.01 -8.92
C THR A 39 23.35 5.84 -8.32
N SER A 40 22.56 4.95 -8.89
CA SER A 40 21.11 4.92 -8.70
C SER A 40 20.62 4.04 -7.56
N HIS A 41 21.39 3.03 -7.11
CA HIS A 41 21.03 2.16 -5.98
C HIS A 41 22.28 1.67 -5.22
N ASP A 42 22.10 1.29 -3.96
CA ASP A 42 23.20 0.88 -3.07
C ASP A 42 23.39 -0.65 -3.05
N ILE A 43 22.31 -1.42 -3.06
CA ILE A 43 22.32 -2.90 -3.09
C ILE A 43 21.30 -3.39 -4.13
N ALA A 44 21.62 -4.48 -4.82
CA ALA A 44 20.72 -5.24 -5.67
C ALA A 44 20.77 -6.73 -5.29
N LEU A 45 19.64 -7.31 -4.93
CA LEU A 45 19.49 -8.72 -4.54
C LEU A 45 18.64 -9.43 -5.60
N PRO A 46 19.10 -10.52 -6.23
CA PRO A 46 18.26 -11.30 -7.12
C PRO A 46 17.09 -11.89 -6.32
N LEU A 47 15.87 -11.71 -6.82
CA LEU A 47 14.70 -12.35 -6.25
C LEU A 47 14.54 -13.72 -6.91
N VAL A 48 14.29 -14.75 -6.10
CA VAL A 48 13.97 -16.08 -6.61
C VAL A 48 12.59 -15.99 -7.25
N GLU A 49 12.53 -16.20 -8.57
CA GLU A 49 11.24 -16.35 -9.26
C GLU A 49 10.58 -17.63 -8.80
N ILE A 50 9.33 -17.53 -8.32
CA ILE A 50 8.48 -18.69 -8.17
C ILE A 50 8.14 -19.16 -9.60
N PRO A 51 8.34 -20.44 -9.95
CA PRO A 51 8.04 -20.94 -11.27
C PRO A 51 6.57 -20.68 -11.57
N ARG A 52 6.31 -19.69 -12.44
CA ARG A 52 4.99 -19.49 -13.03
C ARG A 52 4.77 -20.64 -14.01
N THR A 53 3.58 -21.25 -13.99
CA THR A 53 3.20 -22.41 -14.80
C THR A 53 3.14 -22.13 -16.31
N ASN A 54 3.50 -20.92 -16.76
CA ASN A 54 3.50 -20.54 -18.16
C ASN A 54 4.94 -20.30 -18.62
N ASN A 55 5.27 -20.87 -19.78
CA ASN A 55 6.56 -20.81 -20.50
C ASN A 55 6.95 -19.38 -20.96
N GLY A 56 6.83 -18.39 -20.09
CA GLY A 56 7.33 -17.05 -20.32
C GLY A 56 8.85 -16.98 -20.12
N PRO A 57 9.53 -16.02 -20.77
CA PRO A 57 10.95 -15.79 -20.55
C PRO A 57 11.22 -15.48 -19.06
N LYS A 58 12.22 -16.15 -18.47
CA LYS A 58 12.67 -15.91 -17.10
C LYS A 58 13.04 -14.44 -16.94
N SER A 59 12.31 -13.70 -16.11
CA SER A 59 12.66 -12.30 -15.85
C SER A 59 13.69 -12.28 -14.72
N ASN A 60 14.85 -11.67 -14.96
CA ASN A 60 15.88 -11.56 -13.91
C ASN A 60 15.48 -10.47 -12.91
N ARG A 61 14.47 -10.76 -12.09
CA ARG A 61 13.87 -9.85 -11.12
C ARG A 61 14.86 -9.63 -9.97
N ALA A 62 15.08 -8.37 -9.60
CA ALA A 62 16.02 -8.02 -8.54
C ALA A 62 15.47 -6.91 -7.66
N LEU A 63 15.49 -7.14 -6.35
CA LEU A 63 15.21 -6.17 -5.32
C LEU A 63 16.37 -5.17 -5.24
N ARG A 64 16.10 -3.91 -5.51
CA ARG A 64 17.07 -2.82 -5.40
C ARG A 64 16.82 -2.06 -4.10
N LEU A 65 17.88 -1.67 -3.43
CA LEU A 65 17.81 -1.03 -2.12
C LEU A 65 18.62 0.26 -2.14
N LEU A 66 18.06 1.29 -1.52
CA LEU A 66 18.72 2.56 -1.26
C LEU A 66 18.95 2.70 0.24
N LEU A 67 20.19 2.97 0.65
CA LEU A 67 20.56 3.14 2.06
C LEU A 67 20.68 4.61 2.39
N LEU A 68 19.96 5.05 3.41
CA LEU A 68 19.95 6.43 3.90
C LEU A 68 20.37 6.45 5.37
N SER A 69 21.13 7.47 5.75
CA SER A 69 21.45 7.77 7.15
C SER A 69 20.80 9.10 7.55
N PRO A 70 20.73 9.41 8.86
CA PRO A 70 20.15 10.67 9.33
C PRO A 70 20.79 11.91 8.67
N ASN A 71 22.08 11.83 8.35
CA ASN A 71 22.83 12.88 7.64
C ASN A 71 22.37 13.13 6.19
N ASN A 72 21.56 12.23 5.61
CA ASN A 72 20.92 12.47 4.31
C ASN A 72 19.66 13.34 4.44
N MET A 73 19.13 13.49 5.65
CA MET A 73 17.91 14.25 5.95
C MET A 73 18.20 15.63 6.55
N SER A 74 19.46 16.09 6.51
CA SER A 74 19.76 17.49 6.84
C SER A 74 19.14 18.41 5.79
N GLU A 75 18.69 19.58 6.20
CA GLU A 75 17.98 20.54 5.34
C GLU A 75 18.72 20.83 4.03
N GLU A 76 20.04 21.03 4.11
CA GLU A 76 20.91 21.26 2.93
C GLU A 76 20.95 20.08 1.94
N ARG A 77 20.76 18.84 2.41
CA ARG A 77 20.90 17.61 1.61
C ARG A 77 19.58 16.97 1.25
N LEU A 78 18.49 17.41 1.89
CA LEU A 78 17.17 16.85 1.68
C LEU A 78 16.73 16.95 0.21
N PRO A 79 16.85 18.10 -0.50
CA PRO A 79 16.47 18.19 -1.91
C PRO A 79 17.22 17.20 -2.80
N ALA A 80 18.54 17.10 -2.62
CA ALA A 80 19.38 16.17 -3.36
C ALA A 80 19.05 14.70 -3.06
N THR A 81 18.71 14.40 -1.80
CA THR A 81 18.30 13.05 -1.38
C THR A 81 16.96 12.67 -1.99
N ILE A 82 15.99 13.58 -2.05
CA ILE A 82 14.70 13.31 -2.69
C ILE A 82 14.87 13.12 -4.20
N ALA A 83 15.67 13.95 -4.87
CA ALA A 83 15.98 13.76 -6.29
C ALA A 83 16.64 12.39 -6.55
N ARG A 84 17.53 11.95 -5.65
CA ARG A 84 18.14 10.62 -5.70
C ARG A 84 17.10 9.50 -5.55
N ILE A 85 16.13 9.67 -4.64
CA ILE A 85 15.03 8.72 -4.45
C ILE A 85 14.14 8.64 -5.70
N GLN A 86 13.75 9.77 -6.27
CA GLN A 86 12.94 9.82 -7.50
C GLN A 86 13.66 9.10 -8.65
N ASN A 87 14.96 9.38 -8.85
CA ASN A 87 15.77 8.71 -9.87
C ASN A 87 15.89 7.20 -9.61
N PHE A 88 16.03 6.79 -8.35
CA PHE A 88 16.10 5.39 -7.96
C PHE A 88 14.81 4.62 -8.30
N ILE A 89 13.66 5.23 -8.03
CA ILE A 89 12.33 4.66 -8.32
C ILE A 89 12.10 4.58 -9.84
N ALA A 90 12.45 5.64 -10.57
CA ALA A 90 12.27 5.71 -12.02
C ALA A 90 12.93 4.55 -12.79
N LEU A 91 14.00 3.94 -12.26
CA LEU A 91 14.69 2.80 -12.88
C LEU A 91 13.81 1.57 -13.15
N THR A 92 12.78 1.39 -12.34
CA THR A 92 11.98 0.14 -12.30
C THR A 92 10.48 0.42 -12.35
N GLY A 93 10.09 1.68 -12.55
CA GLY A 93 8.75 2.13 -12.18
C GLY A 93 8.45 1.75 -10.73
N GLY A 94 9.49 1.83 -9.88
CA GLY A 94 9.70 1.38 -8.49
C GLY A 94 9.18 0.00 -8.09
N LEU A 95 8.94 -0.89 -9.04
CA LEU A 95 8.81 -2.29 -8.70
C LEU A 95 10.12 -2.81 -8.08
N ASP A 96 10.01 -3.61 -7.03
CA ASP A 96 11.15 -4.24 -6.37
C ASP A 96 12.19 -3.25 -5.85
N VAL A 97 11.72 -2.15 -5.27
CA VAL A 97 12.58 -1.18 -4.59
C VAL A 97 12.23 -1.06 -3.12
N ALA A 98 13.23 -0.81 -2.28
CA ALA A 98 13.01 -0.38 -0.91
C ALA A 98 14.09 0.60 -0.44
N ILE A 99 13.74 1.43 0.51
CA ILE A 99 14.67 2.37 1.15
C ILE A 99 14.93 1.86 2.57
N ILE A 100 16.19 1.73 2.94
CA ILE A 100 16.59 1.38 4.31
C ILE A 100 17.13 2.64 4.97
N LEU A 101 16.48 3.09 6.05
CA LEU A 101 16.92 4.25 6.81
C LEU A 101 17.49 3.83 8.16
N SER A 102 18.77 4.14 8.39
CA SER A 102 19.40 3.94 9.70
C SER A 102 18.79 4.86 10.74
N LEU A 103 18.23 4.28 11.81
CA LEU A 103 17.75 5.02 12.98
C LEU A 103 18.85 5.20 14.03
N SER A 104 19.92 4.40 13.98
CA SER A 104 20.99 4.52 14.95
C SER A 104 21.70 5.87 14.82
N THR A 105 21.68 6.65 15.90
CA THR A 105 22.59 7.77 16.08
C THR A 105 23.92 7.19 16.55
N SER A 106 25.04 7.66 16.02
CA SER A 106 26.37 7.12 16.31
C SER A 106 26.88 7.45 17.73
N LYS A 107 25.99 7.77 18.69
CA LYS A 107 26.38 8.09 20.06
C LYS A 107 25.97 6.92 20.97
N PRO A 108 26.93 6.17 21.55
CA PRO A 108 26.62 5.27 22.65
C PRO A 108 26.00 6.09 23.79
N PHE A 109 25.15 5.43 24.60
CA PHE A 109 24.48 5.95 25.81
C PHE A 109 25.23 7.14 26.42
N SER A 110 24.79 8.34 26.10
CA SER A 110 25.32 9.56 26.71
C SER A 110 24.62 9.72 28.05
N SER A 111 25.38 10.00 29.11
CA SER A 111 24.80 10.25 30.44
C SER A 111 23.76 11.37 30.36
N ALA A 112 22.78 11.38 31.27
CA ALA A 112 21.74 12.42 31.31
C ALA A 112 22.33 13.85 31.30
N ASN A 113 23.49 14.03 31.95
CA ASN A 113 24.22 15.31 31.97
C ASN A 113 24.87 15.65 30.61
N ALA A 114 25.30 14.66 29.84
CA ALA A 114 25.79 14.85 28.47
C ALA A 114 24.65 15.09 27.47
N LEU A 115 23.42 14.61 27.73
CA LEU A 115 22.24 14.95 26.93
C LEU A 115 21.77 16.39 27.15
N LEU A 116 21.84 16.88 28.40
CA LEU A 116 21.45 18.25 28.73
C LEU A 116 22.44 19.31 28.22
N ASN A 117 23.72 18.93 28.07
CA ASN A 117 24.80 19.84 27.65
C ASN A 117 25.31 19.57 26.22
N ALA A 118 24.82 18.53 25.54
CA ALA A 118 25.20 18.30 24.15
C ALA A 118 24.55 19.40 23.29
N PRO A 119 25.32 20.09 22.43
CA PRO A 119 24.70 20.90 21.39
C PRO A 119 23.79 19.98 20.57
N ASP A 120 22.55 20.42 20.35
CA ASP A 120 21.43 19.73 19.68
C ASP A 120 21.69 19.48 18.17
N ASN A 121 22.94 19.18 17.81
CA ASN A 121 23.45 19.08 16.45
C ASN A 121 23.42 17.66 15.90
N GLY A 122 22.89 16.69 16.65
CA GLY A 122 22.70 15.32 16.18
C GLY A 122 21.30 15.16 15.64
N MET A 123 21.13 15.06 14.31
CA MET A 123 19.86 14.64 13.73
C MET A 123 19.49 13.26 14.28
N ASP A 124 18.47 13.24 15.14
CA ASP A 124 17.87 12.01 15.67
C ASP A 124 17.36 11.17 14.49
N GLY A 125 17.70 9.88 14.48
CA GLY A 125 17.30 8.97 13.42
C GLY A 125 15.78 8.83 13.31
N LEU A 126 15.06 8.94 14.44
CA LEU A 126 13.59 8.95 14.42
C LEU A 126 13.04 10.23 13.80
N ARG A 127 13.63 11.39 14.13
CA ARG A 127 13.28 12.68 13.48
C ARG A 127 13.56 12.65 11.98
N SER A 128 14.68 12.08 11.56
CA SER A 128 15.00 11.87 10.14
C SER A 128 13.99 10.96 9.44
N TYR A 129 13.54 9.90 10.10
CA TYR A 129 12.48 9.02 9.59
C TYR A 129 11.16 9.75 9.42
N ALA A 130 10.71 10.46 10.45
CA ALA A 130 9.47 11.23 10.42
C ALA A 130 9.50 12.32 9.34
N SER A 131 10.63 13.02 9.20
CA SER A 131 10.83 14.03 8.14
C SER A 131 10.73 13.42 6.74
N LEU A 132 11.38 12.26 6.51
CA LEU A 132 11.29 11.56 5.24
C LEU A 132 9.86 11.08 4.94
N GLN A 133 9.16 10.55 5.95
CA GLN A 133 7.75 10.15 5.82
C GLN A 133 6.86 11.34 5.45
N ALA A 134 7.03 12.50 6.09
CA ALA A 134 6.30 13.71 5.75
C ALA A 134 6.55 14.15 4.29
N GLN A 135 7.79 14.01 3.80
CA GLN A 135 8.10 14.27 2.39
C GLN A 135 7.43 13.28 1.44
N PHE A 136 7.19 12.04 1.86
CA PHE A 136 6.50 11.04 1.04
C PHE A 136 4.99 11.29 0.99
N LEU A 137 4.39 11.73 2.10
CA LEU A 137 2.97 12.07 2.16
C LEU A 137 2.59 13.24 1.24
N THR A 138 3.51 14.15 0.99
CA THR A 138 3.31 15.29 0.08
C THR A 138 3.57 14.95 -1.39
N ARG A 139 3.98 13.71 -1.70
CA ARG A 139 4.46 13.29 -3.02
C ARG A 139 3.84 11.94 -3.40
N PRO A 140 2.69 11.92 -4.11
CA PRO A 140 1.99 10.67 -4.42
C PRO A 140 2.86 9.68 -5.20
N GLU A 141 3.83 10.17 -5.98
CA GLU A 141 4.77 9.34 -6.72
C GLU A 141 5.75 8.55 -5.81
N LEU A 142 5.87 8.91 -4.54
CA LEU A 142 6.73 8.24 -3.55
C LEU A 142 5.94 7.41 -2.52
N ALA A 143 4.63 7.63 -2.40
CA ALA A 143 3.80 7.12 -1.31
C ALA A 143 3.79 5.58 -1.14
N TRP A 144 4.11 4.86 -2.21
CA TRP A 144 4.06 3.40 -2.28
C TRP A 144 5.44 2.74 -2.09
N VAL A 145 6.51 3.54 -1.94
CA VAL A 145 7.87 3.03 -1.77
C VAL A 145 8.14 2.69 -0.31
N PRO A 146 8.47 1.44 0.03
CA PRO A 146 8.63 1.03 1.41
C PRO A 146 9.91 1.63 2.01
N ILE A 147 9.75 2.33 3.15
CA ILE A 147 10.86 2.78 3.99
C ILE A 147 11.00 1.80 5.17
N LEU A 148 12.08 1.04 5.16
CA LEU A 148 12.43 0.04 6.17
C LEU A 148 13.33 0.69 7.24
N PRO A 149 12.81 0.92 8.46
CA PRO A 149 13.62 1.46 9.54
C PRO A 149 14.64 0.41 10.01
N LEU A 150 15.90 0.83 10.15
CA LEU A 150 17.00 -0.01 10.62
C LEU A 150 17.47 0.48 11.99
N ALA A 151 17.04 -0.20 13.05
CA ALA A 151 17.36 0.17 14.43
C ALA A 151 18.84 -0.04 14.78
N LYS A 152 19.46 -1.10 14.24
CA LYS A 152 20.87 -1.45 14.44
C LYS A 152 21.44 -2.01 13.14
N LEU A 153 22.72 -1.75 12.88
CA LEU A 153 23.38 -2.13 11.62
C LEU A 153 23.57 -3.64 11.45
N ASP A 154 23.68 -4.39 12.55
CA ASP A 154 23.78 -5.86 12.56
C ASP A 154 22.51 -6.56 12.02
N GLY A 155 21.34 -5.98 12.27
CA GLY A 155 20.04 -6.49 11.80
C GLY A 155 19.75 -6.29 10.31
N ILE A 156 20.64 -5.64 9.54
CA ILE A 156 20.34 -5.29 8.14
C ILE A 156 20.12 -6.51 7.24
N VAL A 157 20.88 -7.59 7.46
CA VAL A 157 20.78 -8.81 6.65
C VAL A 157 19.42 -9.46 6.86
N GLU A 158 18.99 -9.57 8.12
CA GLU A 158 17.68 -10.14 8.47
C GLU A 158 16.54 -9.29 7.91
N LEU A 159 16.62 -7.97 8.05
CA LEU A 159 15.63 -7.03 7.51
C LEU A 159 15.46 -7.20 5.99
N ILE A 160 16.59 -7.28 5.25
CA ILE A 160 16.57 -7.47 3.80
C ILE A 160 15.98 -8.83 3.44
N LYS A 161 16.37 -9.91 4.12
CA LYS A 161 15.84 -11.26 3.87
C LYS A 161 14.33 -11.31 4.10
N THR A 162 13.85 -10.77 5.22
CA THR A 162 12.43 -10.73 5.56
C THR A 162 11.63 -9.94 4.52
N HIS A 163 12.11 -8.77 4.11
CA HIS A 163 11.45 -7.98 3.08
C HIS A 163 11.45 -8.68 1.72
N ALA A 164 12.61 -9.21 1.28
CA ALA A 164 12.72 -9.98 0.05
C ALA A 164 11.74 -11.18 0.03
N GLN A 165 11.64 -11.91 1.14
CA GLN A 165 10.67 -13.00 1.27
C GLN A 165 9.23 -12.49 1.18
N SER A 166 8.88 -11.36 1.82
CA SER A 166 7.52 -10.81 1.77
C SER A 166 7.07 -10.45 0.35
N ILE A 167 7.98 -9.92 -0.48
CA ILE A 167 7.67 -9.52 -1.88
C ILE A 167 7.80 -10.67 -2.88
N SER A 168 8.49 -11.74 -2.49
CA SER A 168 8.61 -12.97 -3.27
C SER A 168 7.44 -13.93 -3.05
N ARG A 169 6.71 -13.85 -1.92
CA ARG A 169 5.54 -14.71 -1.68
C ARG A 169 4.46 -14.45 -2.73
N PRO A 170 3.83 -15.50 -3.28
CA PRO A 170 2.67 -15.30 -4.13
C PRO A 170 1.61 -14.63 -3.26
N LYS A 171 1.03 -13.52 -3.72
CA LYS A 171 -0.11 -12.92 -3.03
C LYS A 171 -1.12 -14.05 -2.80
N PRO A 172 -1.60 -14.27 -1.56
CA PRO A 172 -2.63 -15.26 -1.34
C PRO A 172 -3.73 -14.94 -2.33
N ARG A 173 -4.13 -15.94 -3.13
CA ARG A 173 -5.29 -15.76 -4.01
C ARG A 173 -6.41 -15.27 -3.12
N PRO A 174 -7.14 -14.20 -3.49
CA PRO A 174 -8.32 -13.82 -2.73
C PRO A 174 -9.12 -15.10 -2.55
N SER A 175 -9.41 -15.44 -1.28
CA SER A 175 -10.23 -16.60 -0.97
C SER A 175 -11.46 -16.48 -1.86
N SER A 176 -11.72 -17.48 -2.70
CA SER A 176 -12.81 -17.49 -3.67
C SER A 176 -14.19 -17.60 -3.00
N ALA A 177 -14.32 -17.09 -1.78
CA ALA A 177 -15.42 -17.33 -0.87
C ALA A 177 -16.24 -16.07 -0.56
N VAL A 178 -15.79 -14.86 -0.92
CA VAL A 178 -16.63 -13.67 -0.79
C VAL A 178 -17.50 -13.57 -2.03
N ARG A 179 -18.76 -13.98 -1.92
CA ARG A 179 -19.78 -13.73 -2.94
C ARG A 179 -20.06 -12.22 -2.96
N PRO A 180 -20.32 -11.60 -4.12
CA PRO A 180 -20.69 -10.18 -4.17
C PRO A 180 -21.87 -9.82 -3.26
N LEU A 181 -22.80 -10.76 -3.00
CA LEU A 181 -23.90 -10.57 -2.06
C LEU A 181 -23.47 -10.56 -0.59
N ASP A 182 -22.31 -11.15 -0.23
CA ASP A 182 -21.78 -11.06 1.14
C ASP A 182 -21.41 -9.61 1.49
N MET A 183 -21.25 -8.74 0.48
CA MET A 183 -21.02 -7.32 0.67
C MET A 183 -22.32 -6.54 0.97
N LEU A 184 -23.51 -7.12 0.79
CA LEU A 184 -24.78 -6.43 1.05
C LEU A 184 -24.88 -5.93 2.49
N ALA A 185 -24.31 -6.67 3.44
CA ALA A 185 -24.27 -6.25 4.84
C ALA A 185 -23.63 -4.86 5.02
N HIS A 186 -22.82 -4.40 4.08
CA HIS A 186 -22.12 -3.11 4.11
C HIS A 186 -22.68 -2.08 3.13
N CYS A 187 -23.78 -2.39 2.43
CA CYS A 187 -24.43 -1.50 1.49
C CYS A 187 -25.54 -0.67 2.18
N SER A 188 -25.14 0.12 3.18
CA SER A 188 -25.99 0.97 4.03
C SER A 188 -25.17 2.17 4.51
N PRO A 189 -25.74 3.38 4.61
CA PRO A 189 -24.99 4.60 4.90
C PRO A 189 -24.43 4.66 6.34
N ASP A 190 -25.18 4.16 7.33
CA ASP A 190 -24.83 4.36 8.74
C ASP A 190 -24.27 3.11 9.43
N LEU A 191 -25.03 2.02 9.34
CA LEU A 191 -24.79 0.77 10.08
C LEU A 191 -24.91 -0.43 9.14
N PRO A 192 -24.14 -1.51 9.39
CA PRO A 192 -24.30 -2.74 8.64
C PRO A 192 -25.73 -3.24 8.70
N LEU A 193 -26.25 -3.73 7.58
CA LEU A 193 -27.60 -4.27 7.51
C LEU A 193 -27.74 -5.47 8.46
N PRO A 194 -28.89 -5.60 9.15
CA PRO A 194 -29.18 -6.77 9.96
C PRO A 194 -29.09 -8.07 9.12
N PRO A 195 -28.64 -9.20 9.69
CA PRO A 195 -28.53 -10.46 8.95
C PRO A 195 -29.82 -10.90 8.26
N LEU A 196 -30.98 -10.62 8.87
CA LEU A 196 -32.29 -10.88 8.28
C LEU A 196 -32.50 -10.08 6.99
N ALA A 197 -32.15 -8.79 6.98
CA ALA A 197 -32.29 -7.94 5.81
C ALA A 197 -31.38 -8.40 4.67
N VAL A 198 -30.14 -8.81 4.99
CA VAL A 198 -29.20 -9.36 4.02
C VAL A 198 -29.73 -10.64 3.38
N ASN A 199 -30.25 -11.57 4.19
CA ASN A 199 -30.80 -12.84 3.68
C ASN A 199 -32.00 -12.59 2.76
N LEU A 200 -32.97 -11.78 3.21
CA LEU A 200 -34.15 -11.45 2.41
C LEU A 200 -33.79 -10.72 1.12
N ALA A 201 -32.87 -9.77 1.17
CA ALA A 201 -32.39 -9.08 -0.02
C ALA A 201 -31.67 -10.06 -0.97
N SER A 202 -30.93 -11.03 -0.45
CA SER A 202 -30.26 -12.04 -1.27
C SER A 202 -31.21 -13.06 -1.91
N ASP A 203 -32.36 -13.31 -1.28
CA ASP A 203 -33.41 -14.17 -1.83
C ASP A 203 -34.22 -13.45 -2.92
N VAL A 204 -34.45 -12.14 -2.76
CA VAL A 204 -35.23 -11.31 -3.68
C VAL A 204 -34.39 -10.86 -4.88
N PHE A 205 -33.11 -10.56 -4.68
CA PHE A 205 -32.25 -10.01 -5.72
C PHE A 205 -31.10 -10.97 -6.09
N PRO A 206 -30.99 -11.38 -7.37
CA PRO A 206 -30.00 -12.37 -7.78
C PRO A 206 -28.56 -11.81 -7.85
N SER A 207 -28.38 -10.49 -7.80
CA SER A 207 -27.07 -9.85 -7.75
C SER A 207 -27.11 -8.46 -7.13
N LEU A 208 -25.95 -7.98 -6.67
CA LEU A 208 -25.78 -6.63 -6.12
C LEU A 208 -26.21 -5.54 -7.12
N SER A 209 -25.97 -5.75 -8.42
CA SER A 209 -26.40 -4.84 -9.48
C SER A 209 -27.92 -4.75 -9.62
N HIS A 210 -28.66 -5.83 -9.33
CA HIS A 210 -30.13 -5.79 -9.31
C HIS A 210 -30.64 -4.99 -8.11
N VAL A 211 -30.01 -5.13 -6.94
CA VAL A 211 -30.33 -4.31 -5.76
C VAL A 211 -30.14 -2.82 -6.08
N ALA A 212 -29.00 -2.46 -6.66
CA ALA A 212 -28.71 -1.07 -7.02
C ALA A 212 -29.73 -0.51 -8.04
N ARG A 213 -30.04 -1.26 -9.10
CA ARG A 213 -31.02 -0.82 -10.12
C ARG A 213 -32.43 -0.66 -9.54
N ALA A 214 -32.86 -1.61 -8.73
CA ALA A 214 -34.15 -1.58 -8.06
C ALA A 214 -34.26 -0.40 -7.06
N ALA A 215 -33.17 -0.09 -6.34
CA ALA A 215 -33.11 1.05 -5.43
C ALA A 215 -33.26 2.38 -6.17
N LEU A 216 -32.51 2.55 -7.26
CA LEU A 216 -32.60 3.74 -8.12
C LEU A 216 -34.00 3.90 -8.74
N ALA A 217 -34.60 2.81 -9.24
CA ALA A 217 -35.95 2.82 -9.78
C ALA A 217 -36.98 3.22 -8.70
N ARG A 218 -36.84 2.70 -7.48
CA ARG A 218 -37.71 3.05 -6.35
C ARG A 218 -37.62 4.53 -5.99
N ARG A 219 -36.41 5.12 -5.95
CA ARG A 219 -36.22 6.55 -5.69
C ARG A 219 -36.76 7.44 -6.82
N ALA A 220 -36.61 7.01 -8.07
CA ALA A 220 -37.20 7.72 -9.20
C ALA A 220 -38.74 7.80 -9.08
N ASN A 221 -39.38 6.71 -8.63
CA ASN A 221 -40.83 6.69 -8.45
C ASN A 221 -41.32 7.46 -7.23
N SER A 222 -40.59 7.48 -6.12
CA SER A 222 -40.96 8.30 -4.96
C SER A 222 -40.89 9.79 -5.28
N SER A 223 -39.93 10.23 -6.11
CA SER A 223 -39.84 11.62 -6.57
C SER A 223 -40.92 12.02 -7.59
N LEU A 224 -41.34 11.10 -8.47
CA LEU A 224 -42.45 11.32 -9.42
C LEU A 224 -43.82 11.46 -8.73
N HIS A 225 -44.04 10.79 -7.59
CA HIS A 225 -45.31 10.86 -6.87
C HIS A 225 -45.57 12.24 -6.22
N ASP A 226 -44.52 13.05 -6.07
CA ASP A 226 -44.57 14.43 -5.54
C ASP A 226 -44.73 15.48 -6.66
N SER A 227 -44.65 15.06 -7.94
CA SER A 227 -44.75 15.93 -9.12
C SER A 227 -45.54 15.22 -10.21
N GLY A 228 -46.88 15.25 -10.10
CA GLY A 228 -47.85 14.53 -10.93
C GLY A 228 -47.47 14.37 -12.42
N GLY A 229 -46.81 13.25 -12.74
CA GLY A 229 -46.17 13.00 -14.02
C GLY A 229 -46.39 11.58 -14.55
N ILE A 230 -46.53 11.51 -15.87
CA ILE A 230 -46.96 10.40 -16.72
C ILE A 230 -46.13 9.12 -16.50
N THR A 231 -46.81 8.00 -16.21
CA THR A 231 -46.19 6.68 -16.04
C THR A 231 -45.68 6.13 -17.38
N SER A 232 -44.35 5.97 -17.50
CA SER A 232 -43.73 5.26 -18.62
C SER A 232 -43.91 3.75 -18.47
N SER A 233 -44.57 3.11 -19.43
CA SER A 233 -44.82 1.66 -19.48
C SER A 233 -43.59 0.87 -19.91
N ASP A 234 -42.52 0.89 -19.11
CA ASP A 234 -41.39 -0.01 -19.30
C ASP A 234 -41.53 -1.21 -18.35
N GLU A 235 -42.00 -2.36 -18.88
CA GLU A 235 -42.23 -3.60 -18.12
C GLU A 235 -40.96 -4.11 -17.42
N SER A 236 -39.77 -3.76 -17.91
CA SER A 236 -38.50 -4.18 -17.31
C SER A 236 -38.24 -3.52 -15.95
N LEU A 237 -38.67 -2.26 -15.77
CA LEU A 237 -38.53 -1.51 -14.52
C LEU A 237 -39.56 -1.95 -13.47
N GLN A 238 -40.72 -2.45 -13.90
CA GLN A 238 -41.77 -2.93 -12.98
C GLN A 238 -41.34 -4.20 -12.23
N SER A 239 -40.60 -5.10 -12.89
CA SER A 239 -40.03 -6.28 -12.22
C SER A 239 -39.04 -5.87 -11.13
N ASP A 240 -38.19 -4.88 -11.39
CA ASP A 240 -37.15 -4.43 -10.45
C ASP A 240 -37.75 -3.71 -9.22
N LEU A 241 -38.88 -3.00 -9.39
CA LEU A 241 -39.58 -2.32 -8.28
C LEU A 241 -40.23 -3.27 -7.29
N SER A 242 -40.68 -4.44 -7.76
CA SER A 242 -41.40 -5.41 -6.92
C SER A 242 -40.54 -5.91 -5.75
N GLY A 243 -39.22 -5.99 -5.93
CA GLY A 243 -38.32 -6.53 -4.91
C GLY A 243 -38.30 -5.71 -3.63
N PHE A 244 -38.24 -4.38 -3.71
CA PHE A 244 -38.27 -3.53 -2.53
C PHE A 244 -39.66 -3.44 -1.88
N CYS A 245 -40.74 -3.66 -2.64
CA CYS A 245 -42.06 -3.80 -2.06
C CYS A 245 -42.15 -5.07 -1.19
N VAL A 246 -41.62 -6.20 -1.68
CA VAL A 246 -41.54 -7.45 -0.89
C VAL A 246 -40.68 -7.27 0.36
N LEU A 247 -39.56 -6.55 0.26
CA LEU A 247 -38.74 -6.24 1.43
C LEU A 247 -39.46 -5.32 2.44
N ALA A 248 -40.20 -4.32 1.98
CA ALA A 248 -40.94 -3.40 2.84
C ALA A 248 -42.09 -4.07 3.61
N GLU A 249 -42.59 -5.22 3.13
CA GLU A 249 -43.58 -6.02 3.87
C GLU A 249 -42.95 -6.82 5.04
N GLN A 250 -41.64 -7.10 4.98
CA GLN A 250 -40.96 -8.00 5.91
C GLN A 250 -39.91 -7.32 6.80
N LEU A 251 -39.48 -6.11 6.44
CA LEU A 251 -38.45 -5.34 7.13
C LEU A 251 -39.01 -4.02 7.62
N ASP A 252 -38.33 -3.45 8.63
CA ASP A 252 -38.62 -2.09 9.09
C ASP A 252 -38.38 -1.08 7.96
N SER A 253 -39.25 -0.07 7.85
CA SER A 253 -39.17 0.94 6.80
C SER A 253 -37.84 1.68 6.81
N GLY A 254 -37.25 1.94 7.97
CA GLY A 254 -35.95 2.61 8.07
C GLY A 254 -34.81 1.77 7.49
N VAL A 255 -34.87 0.43 7.62
CA VAL A 255 -33.87 -0.46 7.03
C VAL A 255 -33.96 -0.43 5.51
N VAL A 256 -35.19 -0.45 4.97
CA VAL A 256 -35.43 -0.43 3.53
C VAL A 256 -35.01 0.91 2.91
N GLU A 257 -35.36 2.03 3.54
CA GLU A 257 -34.96 3.35 3.05
C GLU A 257 -33.44 3.53 3.12
N ASN A 258 -32.78 3.09 4.20
CA ASN A 258 -31.31 3.11 4.29
C ASN A 258 -30.63 2.31 3.16
N MET A 259 -31.20 1.15 2.79
CA MET A 259 -30.70 0.38 1.65
C MET A 259 -30.85 1.16 0.34
N VAL A 260 -31.97 1.86 0.14
CA VAL A 260 -32.22 2.66 -1.07
C VAL A 260 -31.29 3.86 -1.12
N ASP A 261 -31.12 4.56 0.00
CA ASP A 261 -30.30 5.76 0.11
C ASP A 261 -28.82 5.47 -0.16
N PHE A 262 -28.28 4.36 0.35
CA PHE A 262 -26.90 3.93 0.05
C PHE A 262 -26.61 3.90 -1.46
N TRP A 263 -27.51 3.30 -2.24
CA TRP A 263 -27.29 3.15 -3.68
C TRP A 263 -27.55 4.44 -4.46
N ALA A 264 -28.34 5.33 -3.90
CA ALA A 264 -28.77 6.54 -4.58
C ALA A 264 -27.92 7.78 -4.24
N GLU A 265 -27.31 7.84 -3.05
CA GLU A 265 -26.49 8.97 -2.62
C GLU A 265 -24.98 8.69 -2.74
N ASP A 266 -24.57 7.44 -2.48
CA ASP A 266 -23.15 7.12 -2.27
C ASP A 266 -22.47 6.53 -3.53
N TRP A 267 -23.23 6.11 -4.54
CA TRP A 267 -22.70 5.45 -5.75
C TRP A 267 -23.26 5.96 -7.09
N ALA A 268 -24.18 6.93 -7.06
CA ALA A 268 -24.56 7.64 -8.26
C ALA A 268 -23.49 8.71 -8.55
N ILE A 269 -22.61 8.43 -9.52
CA ILE A 269 -21.61 9.29 -10.20
C ILE A 269 -20.15 8.86 -9.94
N GLU A 270 -19.64 7.98 -10.80
CA GLU A 270 -18.64 8.33 -11.83
C GLU A 270 -18.94 7.57 -13.13
#